data_AF-A0A2I0CVV3-F1
#
_entry.id   AF-A0A2I0CVV3-F1
#
_cell.length_a   1.000
_cell.length_b   1.000
_cell.length_c   1.000
_cell.angle_alpha   90.00
_cell.angle_beta   90.00
_cell.angle_gamma   90.00
#
_symmetry.space_group_name_H-M   'P 1'
#
loop_
_entity.id
_entity.type
_entity.pdbx_description
1 polymer ?
#
loop_
_entity_poly.entity_id
_entity_poly.type
_entity_poly.pdbx_seq_one_letter_code
_entity_poly.pdbx_strand_id
1 'polypeptide(L)'
;LKPRDERDEIVPALVKITTTLRALIAESNKLSIAAVEGKLSVRGDAAKFKGGYWEIIAGINKTFESTVIPLNEGIRVAGDYSNGNFTARFDEKIKVRGDFKMFKNSLNWIGENISGAMGTINTEVSNLAANAEEANASIQEVSAGASQVAINASKVSENTEKSGKGIHQVQQAMDDLSRAIQEVALKTESVAQLVTDTTAYSHNGMELARKTETGMQGITKSSGEVNQIIGDIKTQMDKISEIVDLITDLANQTNLLALNAAIEAARAGEAGRGFAVVATEVKSLAVESRASAERISGMIETLQKQTNNAVGAVGEANRGVKDGSLALEETIANFNKIVTAIDKINQNVTEVAAAAEEQAASIEEVAASVSEGMTNIGET
;
A
#
# COMPACT_ATOMS: atom_id res chain seq x y z
N LEU A 1 38.22 -74.65 -114.23
CA LEU A 1 37.65 -75.88 -114.85
C LEU A 1 37.49 -75.58 -116.34
N LYS A 2 38.01 -76.42 -117.24
CA LYS A 2 37.79 -76.30 -118.70
C LYS A 2 36.80 -77.40 -119.13
N PRO A 3 35.82 -77.12 -120.03
CA PRO A 3 34.91 -78.14 -120.54
C PRO A 3 35.67 -79.31 -121.15
N ARG A 4 35.25 -80.56 -120.86
CA ARG A 4 35.91 -81.78 -121.38
C ARG A 4 35.51 -82.14 -122.81
N ASP A 5 34.30 -81.78 -123.23
CA ASP A 5 33.80 -81.89 -124.61
C ASP A 5 32.64 -80.90 -124.88
N GLU A 6 32.08 -80.91 -126.10
CA GLU A 6 30.97 -80.02 -126.51
C GLU A 6 29.62 -80.34 -125.85
N ARG A 7 29.49 -81.46 -125.12
CA ARG A 7 28.28 -81.86 -124.36
C ARG A 7 28.44 -81.68 -122.85
N ASP A 8 29.53 -81.06 -122.40
CA ASP A 8 29.81 -80.83 -120.99
C ASP A 8 28.89 -79.73 -120.42
N GLU A 9 27.74 -80.14 -119.90
CA GLU A 9 26.80 -79.27 -119.19
C GLU A 9 27.14 -79.09 -117.71
N ILE A 10 27.97 -79.97 -117.16
CA ILE A 10 28.31 -79.99 -115.73
C ILE A 10 29.36 -78.92 -115.41
N VAL A 11 30.43 -78.79 -116.20
CA VAL A 11 31.47 -77.79 -115.96
C VAL A 11 30.94 -76.36 -116.04
N PRO A 12 30.13 -75.95 -117.04
CA PRO A 12 29.49 -74.63 -117.07
C PRO A 12 28.54 -74.40 -115.88
N ALA A 13 27.76 -75.41 -115.47
CA ALA A 13 26.89 -75.31 -114.31
C ALA A 13 27.69 -75.15 -113.00
N LEU A 14 28.78 -75.92 -112.82
CA LEU A 14 29.66 -75.85 -111.66
C LEU A 14 30.43 -74.52 -111.62
N VAL A 15 30.86 -73.99 -112.77
CA VAL A 15 31.47 -72.66 -112.89
C VAL A 15 30.46 -71.57 -112.53
N LYS A 16 29.21 -71.69 -112.97
CA LYS A 16 28.13 -70.75 -112.60
C LYS A 16 27.80 -70.81 -111.11
N ILE A 17 27.73 -72.00 -110.52
CA ILE A 17 27.52 -72.20 -109.07
C ILE A 17 28.69 -71.60 -108.28
N THR A 18 29.93 -71.93 -108.62
CA THR A 18 31.12 -71.40 -107.93
C THR A 18 31.26 -69.88 -108.07
N THR A 19 30.93 -69.32 -109.23
CA THR A 19 30.92 -67.87 -109.44
C THR A 19 29.82 -67.19 -108.61
N THR A 20 28.61 -67.77 -108.57
CA THR A 20 27.48 -67.25 -107.78
C THR A 20 27.75 -67.35 -106.29
N LEU A 21 28.35 -68.44 -105.82
CA LEU A 21 28.80 -68.62 -104.43
C LEU A 21 29.88 -67.62 -104.05
N ARG A 22 30.89 -67.37 -104.90
CA ARG A 22 31.90 -66.33 -104.66
C ARG A 22 31.27 -64.94 -104.56
N ALA A 23 30.33 -64.63 -105.45
CA ALA A 23 29.59 -63.37 -105.40
C ALA A 23 28.73 -63.24 -104.12
N LEU A 24 28.08 -64.33 -103.69
CA LEU A 24 27.30 -64.37 -102.45
C LEU A 24 28.18 -64.19 -101.21
N ILE A 25 29.33 -64.85 -101.16
CA ILE A 25 30.32 -64.70 -100.08
C ILE A 25 30.82 -63.25 -100.05
N ALA A 26 31.14 -62.65 -101.20
CA ALA A 26 31.56 -61.26 -101.28
C ALA A 26 30.48 -60.29 -100.77
N GLU A 27 29.21 -60.48 -101.16
CA GLU A 27 28.10 -59.65 -100.70
C GLU A 27 27.82 -59.86 -99.20
N SER A 28 27.88 -61.09 -98.71
CA SER A 28 27.73 -61.40 -97.28
C SER A 28 28.87 -60.82 -96.44
N ASN A 29 30.11 -60.89 -96.92
CA ASN A 29 31.27 -60.27 -96.25
C ASN A 29 31.13 -58.75 -96.19
N LYS A 30 30.69 -58.12 -97.28
CA LYS A 30 30.40 -56.68 -97.30
C LYS A 30 29.37 -56.28 -96.25
N LEU A 31 28.28 -57.05 -96.13
CA LEU A 31 27.25 -56.79 -95.11
C LEU A 31 27.73 -57.05 -93.69
N SER A 32 28.52 -58.11 -93.49
CA SER A 32 29.11 -58.43 -92.20
C SER A 32 30.08 -57.34 -91.74
N ILE A 33 30.99 -56.89 -92.62
CA ILE A 33 31.90 -55.76 -92.35
C ILE A 33 31.10 -54.51 -91.99
N ALA A 34 30.09 -54.16 -92.79
CA ALA A 34 29.25 -52.99 -92.51
C ALA A 34 28.53 -53.09 -91.17
N ALA A 35 28.03 -54.28 -90.79
CA ALA A 35 27.38 -54.50 -89.51
C ALA A 35 28.35 -54.39 -88.32
N VAL A 36 29.56 -54.95 -88.45
CA VAL A 36 30.63 -54.84 -87.45
C VAL A 36 31.07 -53.38 -87.28
N GLU A 37 31.13 -52.62 -88.37
CA GLU A 37 31.42 -51.18 -88.35
C GLU A 37 30.24 -50.30 -87.88
N GLY A 38 29.09 -50.89 -87.52
CA GLY A 38 27.91 -50.14 -87.11
C GLY A 38 27.19 -49.39 -88.25
N LYS A 39 27.56 -49.63 -89.52
CA LYS A 39 26.91 -49.07 -90.71
C LYS A 39 25.67 -49.88 -91.07
N LEU A 40 24.70 -49.85 -90.16
CA LEU A 40 23.49 -50.67 -90.22
C LEU A 40 22.50 -50.28 -91.32
N SER A 41 22.74 -49.19 -92.05
CA SER A 41 21.95 -48.79 -93.22
C SER A 41 22.36 -49.49 -94.52
N VAL A 42 23.52 -50.17 -94.53
CA VAL A 42 24.00 -50.90 -95.70
C VAL A 42 23.11 -52.12 -95.96
N ARG A 43 22.75 -52.34 -97.23
CA ARG A 43 21.93 -53.47 -97.68
C ARG A 43 22.64 -54.25 -98.79
N GLY A 44 22.34 -55.54 -98.85
CA GLY A 44 22.82 -56.43 -99.88
C GLY A 44 22.08 -56.21 -101.17
N ASP A 45 22.79 -56.29 -102.29
CA ASP A 45 22.17 -56.22 -103.62
C ASP A 45 21.56 -57.57 -104.01
N ALA A 46 20.31 -57.80 -103.58
CA ALA A 46 19.59 -59.04 -103.84
C ALA A 46 19.36 -59.29 -105.34
N ALA A 47 19.26 -58.24 -106.17
CA ALA A 47 18.95 -58.34 -107.60
C ALA A 47 20.04 -59.04 -108.40
N LYS A 48 21.27 -59.11 -107.89
CA LYS A 48 22.39 -59.89 -108.46
C LYS A 48 22.19 -61.40 -108.39
N PHE A 49 21.22 -61.87 -107.60
CA PHE A 49 20.99 -63.28 -107.33
C PHE A 49 19.60 -63.73 -107.80
N LYS A 50 19.44 -65.04 -108.04
CA LYS A 50 18.16 -65.67 -108.43
C LYS A 50 17.92 -66.94 -107.60
N GLY A 51 16.66 -67.32 -107.41
CA GLY A 51 16.28 -68.50 -106.62
C GLY A 51 16.73 -68.39 -105.16
N GLY A 52 17.14 -69.51 -104.53
CA GLY A 52 17.52 -69.52 -103.12
C GLY A 52 18.64 -68.55 -102.71
N TYR A 53 19.54 -68.17 -103.63
CA TYR A 53 20.57 -67.16 -103.35
C TYR A 53 19.99 -65.75 -103.17
N TRP A 54 18.91 -65.43 -103.89
CA TRP A 54 18.15 -64.19 -103.69
C TRP A 54 17.46 -64.20 -102.33
N GLU A 55 16.84 -65.33 -101.96
CA GLU A 55 16.14 -65.48 -100.67
C GLU A 55 17.07 -65.26 -99.49
N ILE A 56 18.34 -65.68 -99.59
CA ILE A 56 19.36 -65.44 -98.57
C ILE A 56 19.62 -63.94 -98.40
N ILE A 57 19.93 -63.20 -99.47
CA ILE A 57 20.25 -61.76 -99.37
C ILE A 57 19.01 -60.95 -98.99
N ALA A 58 17.85 -61.27 -99.55
CA ALA A 58 16.58 -60.66 -99.19
C ALA A 58 16.22 -60.92 -97.71
N GLY A 59 16.47 -62.14 -97.22
CA GLY A 59 16.33 -62.52 -95.82
C GLY A 59 17.25 -61.71 -94.90
N ILE A 60 18.54 -61.60 -95.26
CA ILE A 60 19.52 -60.78 -94.51
C ILE A 60 19.09 -59.30 -94.46
N ASN A 61 18.63 -58.74 -95.58
CA ASN A 61 18.13 -57.37 -95.64
C ASN A 61 16.90 -57.16 -94.75
N LYS A 62 15.95 -58.10 -94.76
CA LYS A 62 14.76 -58.06 -93.91
C LYS A 62 15.10 -58.20 -92.43
N THR A 63 16.12 -59.00 -92.09
CA THR A 63 16.66 -59.08 -90.73
C THR A 63 17.23 -57.74 -90.30
N PHE A 64 18.07 -57.09 -91.13
CA PHE A 64 18.56 -55.74 -90.83
C PHE A 64 17.43 -54.73 -90.70
N GLU A 65 16.43 -54.73 -91.58
CA GLU A 65 15.29 -53.81 -91.45
C GLU A 65 14.54 -54.00 -90.13
N SER A 66 14.31 -55.26 -89.74
CA SER A 66 13.59 -55.61 -88.51
C SER A 66 14.38 -55.30 -87.23
N THR A 67 15.71 -55.22 -87.29
CA THR A 67 16.58 -54.91 -86.14
C THR A 67 16.97 -53.44 -86.07
N VAL A 68 17.16 -52.78 -87.22
CA VAL A 68 17.68 -51.41 -87.31
C VAL A 68 16.61 -50.38 -87.00
N ILE A 69 15.36 -50.60 -87.42
CA ILE A 69 14.27 -49.66 -87.12
C ILE A 69 14.07 -49.51 -85.60
N PRO A 70 13.91 -50.61 -84.82
CA PRO A 70 13.78 -50.49 -83.36
C PRO A 70 15.04 -49.96 -82.66
N LEU A 71 16.23 -50.26 -83.20
CA LEU A 71 17.49 -49.78 -82.64
C LEU A 71 17.64 -48.26 -82.83
N ASN A 72 17.37 -47.75 -84.03
CA ASN A 72 17.42 -46.31 -84.31
C ASN A 72 16.40 -45.56 -83.46
N GLU A 73 15.21 -46.13 -83.24
CA GLU A 73 14.22 -45.54 -82.34
C GLU A 73 14.69 -45.55 -80.88
N GLY A 74 15.32 -46.63 -80.43
CA GLY A 74 15.94 -46.67 -79.11
C GLY A 74 17.05 -45.63 -78.95
N ILE A 75 17.86 -45.41 -79.98
CA ILE A 75 18.88 -44.35 -80.02
C ILE A 75 18.23 -42.97 -79.94
N ARG A 76 17.10 -42.74 -80.62
CA ARG A 76 16.35 -41.48 -80.54
C ARG A 76 15.85 -41.22 -79.12
N VAL A 77 15.17 -42.19 -78.50
CA VAL A 77 14.65 -42.06 -77.14
C VAL A 77 15.79 -41.88 -76.13
N ALA A 78 16.88 -42.64 -76.25
CA ALA A 78 18.06 -42.47 -75.42
C ALA A 78 18.72 -41.09 -75.62
N GLY A 79 18.71 -40.57 -76.85
CA GLY A 79 19.13 -39.20 -77.17
C GLY A 79 18.26 -38.16 -76.46
N ASP A 80 16.94 -38.31 -76.50
CA ASP A 80 16.02 -37.43 -75.78
C ASP A 80 16.26 -37.48 -74.27
N TYR A 81 16.49 -38.66 -73.70
CA TYR A 81 16.85 -38.83 -72.29
C TYR A 81 18.18 -38.15 -71.95
N SER A 82 19.19 -38.25 -72.82
CA SER A 82 20.47 -37.57 -72.63
C SER A 82 20.35 -36.05 -72.65
N ASN A 83 19.34 -35.52 -73.36
CA ASN A 83 18.99 -34.10 -73.37
C ASN A 83 18.05 -33.72 -72.21
N GLY A 84 17.80 -34.62 -71.26
CA GLY A 84 16.93 -34.38 -70.10
C GLY A 84 15.43 -34.50 -70.39
N ASN A 85 15.03 -34.86 -71.61
CA ASN A 85 13.63 -35.06 -71.97
C ASN A 85 13.19 -36.50 -71.68
N PHE A 86 12.91 -36.80 -70.41
CA PHE A 86 12.40 -38.10 -69.98
C PHE A 86 10.91 -38.32 -70.28
N THR A 87 10.23 -37.36 -70.92
CA THR A 87 8.85 -37.54 -71.39
C THR A 87 8.78 -38.26 -72.75
N ALA A 88 9.90 -38.33 -73.46
CA ALA A 88 10.00 -39.07 -74.71
C ALA A 88 9.65 -40.55 -74.51
N ARG A 89 8.93 -41.14 -75.46
CA ARG A 89 8.56 -42.56 -75.46
C ARG A 89 8.89 -43.16 -76.82
N PHE A 90 9.09 -44.47 -76.82
CA PHE A 90 9.25 -45.25 -78.03
C PHE A 90 7.99 -45.15 -78.88
N ASP A 91 8.12 -44.77 -80.16
CA ASP A 91 6.98 -44.55 -81.04
C ASP A 91 6.12 -45.82 -81.18
N GLU A 92 4.84 -45.71 -80.80
CA GLU A 92 3.85 -46.79 -80.90
C GLU A 92 3.61 -47.25 -82.34
N LYS A 93 3.91 -46.42 -83.33
CA LYS A 93 3.80 -46.78 -84.75
C LYS A 93 4.84 -47.83 -85.17
N ILE A 94 5.94 -47.99 -84.43
CA ILE A 94 6.99 -48.95 -84.72
C ILE A 94 6.64 -50.32 -84.12
N LYS A 95 6.32 -51.28 -84.99
CA LYS A 95 5.94 -52.64 -84.59
C LYS A 95 7.18 -53.47 -84.19
N VAL A 96 7.38 -53.62 -82.88
CA VAL A 96 8.43 -54.47 -82.30
C VAL A 96 7.93 -55.87 -81.95
N ARG A 97 8.80 -56.89 -82.11
CA ARG A 97 8.51 -58.31 -81.81
C ARG A 97 9.69 -58.92 -81.05
N GLY A 98 9.43 -60.00 -80.31
CA GLY A 98 10.46 -60.70 -79.53
C GLY A 98 11.14 -59.77 -78.52
N ASP A 99 12.46 -59.89 -78.39
CA ASP A 99 13.29 -59.17 -77.41
C ASP A 99 13.21 -57.64 -77.54
N PHE A 100 12.89 -57.11 -78.73
CA PHE A 100 12.68 -55.67 -78.92
C PHE A 100 11.45 -55.12 -78.19
N LYS A 101 10.47 -55.96 -77.81
CA LYS A 101 9.39 -55.55 -76.91
C LYS A 101 9.92 -55.23 -75.52
N MET A 102 10.82 -56.08 -75.00
CA MET A 102 11.47 -55.84 -73.71
C MET A 102 12.29 -54.56 -73.79
N PHE A 103 13.06 -54.36 -74.87
CA PHE A 103 13.83 -53.13 -75.08
C PHE A 103 12.96 -51.86 -75.08
N LYS A 104 11.87 -51.85 -75.87
CA LYS A 104 10.88 -50.77 -75.88
C LYS A 104 10.32 -50.48 -74.48
N ASN A 105 9.86 -51.52 -73.79
CA ASN A 105 9.23 -51.38 -72.48
C ASN A 105 10.22 -50.87 -71.44
N SER A 106 11.46 -51.35 -71.45
CA SER A 106 12.51 -50.88 -70.54
C SER A 106 12.83 -49.40 -70.76
N LEU A 107 12.91 -48.94 -72.02
CA LEU A 107 13.13 -47.53 -72.32
C LEU A 107 11.96 -46.67 -71.83
N ASN A 108 10.72 -47.06 -72.11
CA ASN A 108 9.54 -46.33 -71.63
C ASN A 108 9.47 -46.30 -70.10
N TRP A 109 9.75 -47.43 -69.44
CA TRP A 109 9.79 -47.56 -67.99
C TRP A 109 10.82 -46.62 -67.35
N ILE A 110 12.01 -46.47 -67.96
CA ILE A 110 13.01 -45.49 -67.50
C ILE A 110 12.44 -44.07 -67.57
N GLY A 111 11.85 -43.69 -68.70
CA GLY A 111 11.25 -42.37 -68.88
C GLY A 111 10.12 -42.10 -67.90
N GLU A 112 9.28 -43.10 -67.63
CA GLU A 112 8.17 -43.02 -66.67
C GLU A 112 8.67 -42.84 -65.24
N ASN A 113 9.63 -43.65 -64.79
CA ASN A 113 10.17 -43.55 -63.44
C ASN A 113 10.91 -42.23 -63.21
N ILE A 114 11.74 -41.80 -64.17
CA ILE A 114 12.48 -40.54 -64.03
C ILE A 114 11.52 -39.35 -64.09
N SER A 115 10.53 -39.34 -65.01
CA SER A 115 9.52 -38.27 -65.04
C SER A 115 8.71 -38.22 -63.75
N GLY A 116 8.32 -39.39 -63.22
CA GLY A 116 7.64 -39.49 -61.92
C GLY A 116 8.48 -38.95 -60.77
N ALA A 117 9.76 -39.35 -60.69
CA ALA A 117 10.69 -38.85 -59.69
C ALA A 117 10.91 -37.34 -59.81
N MET A 118 11.05 -36.79 -61.02
CA MET A 118 11.16 -35.34 -61.25
C MET A 118 9.89 -34.60 -60.83
N GLY A 119 8.71 -35.17 -61.08
CA GLY A 119 7.43 -34.62 -60.63
C GLY A 119 7.33 -34.54 -59.11
N THR A 120 7.75 -35.61 -58.41
CA THR A 120 7.83 -35.61 -56.94
C THR A 120 8.83 -34.57 -56.45
N ILE A 121 10.05 -34.52 -57.02
CA ILE A 121 11.06 -33.53 -56.65
C ILE A 121 10.54 -32.10 -56.84
N ASN A 122 9.86 -31.81 -57.94
CA ASN A 122 9.32 -30.48 -58.18
C ASN A 122 8.25 -30.09 -57.16
N THR A 123 7.40 -31.04 -56.76
CA THR A 123 6.41 -30.85 -55.68
C THR A 123 7.10 -30.56 -54.35
N GLU A 124 8.11 -31.36 -53.98
CA GLU A 124 8.87 -31.17 -52.74
C GLU A 124 9.65 -29.85 -52.72
N VAL A 125 10.23 -29.42 -53.84
CA VAL A 125 10.89 -28.11 -53.95
C VAL A 125 9.89 -26.97 -53.78
N SER A 126 8.68 -27.10 -54.34
CA SER A 126 7.62 -26.11 -54.15
C SER A 126 7.16 -26.04 -52.70
N ASN A 127 7.01 -27.18 -52.02
CA ASN A 127 6.66 -27.24 -50.60
C ASN A 127 7.78 -26.65 -49.74
N LEU A 128 9.05 -26.94 -50.06
CA LEU A 128 10.20 -26.38 -49.38
C LEU A 128 10.25 -24.85 -49.52
N ALA A 129 9.93 -24.31 -50.71
CA ALA A 129 9.86 -22.87 -50.92
C ALA A 129 8.76 -22.22 -50.05
N ALA A 130 7.56 -22.81 -50.00
CA ALA A 130 6.48 -22.33 -49.14
C ALA A 130 6.85 -22.36 -47.65
N ASN A 131 7.45 -23.47 -47.19
CA ASN A 131 7.91 -23.59 -45.81
C ASN A 131 9.03 -22.58 -45.47
N ALA A 132 9.90 -22.27 -46.43
CA ALA A 132 10.95 -21.27 -46.24
C ALA A 132 10.38 -19.85 -46.12
N GLU A 133 9.32 -19.52 -46.89
CA GLU A 133 8.60 -18.26 -46.75
C GLU A 133 7.92 -18.14 -45.39
N GLU A 134 7.24 -19.20 -44.93
CA GLU A 134 6.62 -19.25 -43.60
C GLU A 134 7.68 -19.10 -42.49
N ALA A 135 8.79 -19.85 -42.57
CA ALA A 135 9.88 -19.75 -41.61
C ALA A 135 10.48 -18.33 -41.56
N ASN A 136 10.60 -17.66 -42.71
CA ASN A 136 11.10 -16.28 -42.77
C ASN A 136 10.11 -15.30 -42.11
N ALA A 137 8.80 -15.50 -42.30
CA ALA A 137 7.78 -14.72 -41.59
C ALA A 137 7.86 -14.92 -40.06
N SER A 138 8.00 -16.17 -39.61
CA SER A 138 8.18 -16.47 -38.17
C SER A 138 9.45 -15.86 -37.60
N ILE A 139 10.56 -15.83 -38.35
CA ILE A 139 11.80 -15.18 -37.93
C ILE A 139 11.60 -13.67 -37.74
N GLN A 140 10.85 -13.00 -38.63
CA GLN A 140 10.54 -11.58 -38.47
C GLN A 140 9.68 -11.31 -37.23
N GLU A 141 8.68 -12.15 -36.96
CA GLU A 141 7.85 -12.05 -35.75
C GLU A 141 8.68 -12.25 -34.48
N VAL A 142 9.54 -13.27 -34.45
CA VAL A 142 10.46 -13.53 -33.33
C VAL A 142 11.42 -12.35 -33.13
N SER A 143 11.94 -11.76 -34.20
CA SER A 143 12.82 -10.59 -34.13
C SER A 143 12.12 -9.37 -33.54
N ALA A 144 10.88 -9.11 -33.97
CA ALA A 144 10.05 -8.05 -33.41
C ALA A 144 9.74 -8.29 -31.92
N GLY A 145 9.39 -9.53 -31.56
CA GLY A 145 9.18 -9.95 -30.17
C GLY A 145 10.41 -9.74 -29.30
N ALA A 146 11.60 -10.15 -29.78
CA ALA A 146 12.86 -9.95 -29.06
C ALA A 146 13.18 -8.46 -28.85
N SER A 147 12.92 -7.61 -29.86
CA SER A 147 13.08 -6.16 -29.72
C SER A 147 12.13 -5.58 -28.67
N GLN A 148 10.88 -6.03 -28.65
CA GLN A 148 9.90 -5.61 -27.64
C GLN A 148 10.30 -6.05 -26.22
N VAL A 149 10.84 -7.27 -26.07
CA VAL A 149 11.38 -7.76 -24.80
C VAL A 149 12.53 -6.87 -24.32
N ALA A 150 13.44 -6.47 -25.21
CA ALA A 150 14.55 -5.58 -24.85
C ALA A 150 14.05 -4.19 -24.38
N ILE A 151 13.04 -3.61 -25.05
CA ILE A 151 12.41 -2.35 -24.62
C ILE A 151 11.77 -2.51 -23.24
N ASN A 152 11.05 -3.61 -23.01
CA ASN A 152 10.40 -3.87 -21.73
C ASN A 152 11.43 -4.06 -20.62
N ALA A 153 12.54 -4.78 -20.86
CA ALA A 153 13.62 -4.94 -19.90
C ALA A 153 14.26 -3.58 -19.53
N SER A 154 14.47 -2.69 -20.51
CA SER A 154 14.96 -1.33 -20.25
C SER A 154 14.00 -0.51 -19.39
N LYS A 155 12.69 -0.60 -19.63
CA LYS A 155 11.67 0.07 -18.80
C LYS A 155 11.62 -0.49 -17.39
N VAL A 156 11.76 -1.80 -17.23
CA VAL A 156 11.85 -2.44 -15.90
C VAL A 156 13.06 -1.90 -15.15
N SER A 157 14.23 -1.82 -15.78
CA SER A 157 15.43 -1.24 -15.17
C SER A 157 15.25 0.22 -14.74
N GLU A 158 14.63 1.06 -15.59
CA GLU A 158 14.31 2.45 -15.24
C GLU A 158 13.34 2.52 -14.03
N ASN A 159 12.33 1.66 -14.01
CA ASN A 159 11.39 1.59 -12.89
C ASN A 159 12.07 1.09 -11.61
N THR A 160 12.99 0.13 -11.69
CA THR A 160 13.78 -0.35 -10.56
C THR A 160 14.63 0.78 -9.97
N GLU A 161 15.26 1.61 -10.82
CA GLU A 161 16.01 2.79 -10.35
C GLU A 161 15.11 3.80 -9.62
N LYS A 162 13.92 4.07 -10.16
CA LYS A 162 12.92 4.95 -9.53
C LYS A 162 12.43 4.38 -8.20
N SER A 163 12.16 3.07 -8.15
CA SER A 163 11.78 2.36 -6.91
C SER A 163 12.87 2.45 -5.86
N GLY A 164 14.14 2.28 -6.25
CA GLY A 164 15.28 2.44 -5.33
C GLY A 164 15.34 3.84 -4.71
N LYS A 165 15.12 4.90 -5.50
CA LYS A 165 15.02 6.28 -4.99
C LYS A 165 13.83 6.44 -4.03
N GLY A 166 12.67 5.87 -4.37
CA GLY A 166 11.47 5.92 -3.53
C GLY A 166 11.67 5.23 -2.19
N ILE A 167 12.29 4.04 -2.17
CA ILE A 167 12.60 3.30 -0.94
C ILE A 167 13.55 4.11 -0.06
N HIS A 168 14.56 4.76 -0.65
CA HIS A 168 15.49 5.60 0.12
C HIS A 168 14.81 6.81 0.78
N GLN A 169 13.82 7.41 0.10
CA GLN A 169 12.99 8.47 0.69
C GLN A 169 12.12 7.96 1.84
N VAL A 170 11.54 6.76 1.72
CA VAL A 170 10.78 6.13 2.80
C VAL A 170 11.67 5.85 4.00
N GLN A 171 12.90 5.35 3.78
CA GLN A 171 13.88 5.12 4.85
C GLN A 171 14.17 6.42 5.62
N GLN A 172 14.43 7.52 4.92
CA GLN A 172 14.66 8.82 5.56
C GLN A 172 13.45 9.28 6.38
N ALA A 173 12.24 9.10 5.83
CA ALA A 173 11.01 9.42 6.55
C ALA A 173 10.81 8.56 7.81
N MET A 174 11.23 7.29 7.80
CA MET A 174 11.20 6.41 8.97
C MET A 174 12.19 6.87 10.05
N ASP A 175 13.39 7.30 9.67
CA ASP A 175 14.37 7.88 10.61
C ASP A 175 13.84 9.16 11.27
N ASP A 176 13.21 10.04 10.48
CA ASP A 176 12.55 11.24 10.99
C ASP A 176 11.41 10.91 11.96
N LEU A 177 10.58 9.92 11.60
CA LEU A 177 9.47 9.48 12.43
C LEU A 177 9.95 8.85 13.74
N SER A 178 11.02 8.05 13.71
CA SER A 178 11.64 7.46 14.90
C SER A 178 12.08 8.54 15.89
N ARG A 179 12.75 9.59 15.41
CA ARG A 179 13.11 10.74 16.24
C ARG A 179 11.90 11.45 16.84
N ALA A 180 10.85 11.66 16.04
CA ALA A 180 9.63 12.29 16.51
C ALA A 180 8.94 11.47 17.62
N ILE A 181 8.89 10.14 17.49
CA ILE A 181 8.33 9.25 18.52
C ILE A 181 9.14 9.28 19.81
N GLN A 182 10.48 9.31 19.72
CA GLN A 182 11.33 9.50 20.91
C GLN A 182 11.05 10.83 21.61
N GLU A 183 10.84 11.90 20.86
CA GLU A 183 10.48 13.20 21.43
C GLU A 183 9.10 13.17 22.11
N VAL A 184 8.11 12.52 21.48
CA VAL A 184 6.77 12.32 22.07
C VAL A 184 6.87 11.54 23.38
N ALA A 185 7.67 10.49 23.44
CA ALA A 185 7.87 9.71 24.67
C ALA A 185 8.46 10.57 25.81
N LEU A 186 9.53 11.33 25.53
CA LEU A 186 10.15 12.24 26.51
C LEU A 186 9.17 13.33 26.99
N LYS A 187 8.38 13.90 26.07
CA LYS A 187 7.35 14.89 26.42
C LYS A 187 6.25 14.28 27.28
N THR A 188 5.85 13.04 26.99
CA THR A 188 4.83 12.33 27.75
C THR A 188 5.27 12.07 29.18
N GLU A 189 6.53 11.68 29.39
CA GLU A 189 7.14 11.54 30.72
C GLU A 189 7.17 12.88 31.47
N SER A 190 7.54 13.97 30.80
CA SER A 190 7.50 15.30 31.38
C SER A 190 6.08 15.73 31.79
N VAL A 191 5.06 15.38 31.00
CA VAL A 191 3.65 15.67 31.34
C VAL A 191 3.19 14.81 32.52
N ALA A 192 3.61 13.54 32.60
CA ALA A 192 3.33 12.67 33.74
C ALA A 192 3.87 13.26 35.06
N GLN A 193 5.07 13.83 35.03
CA GLN A 193 5.63 14.52 36.19
C GLN A 193 4.81 15.77 36.56
N LEU A 194 4.42 16.59 35.57
CA LEU A 194 3.58 17.77 35.81
C LEU A 194 2.22 17.41 36.40
N VAL A 195 1.61 16.30 35.98
CA VAL A 195 0.38 15.76 36.54
C VAL A 195 0.56 15.43 38.03
N THR A 196 1.67 14.77 38.37
CA THR A 196 2.01 14.42 39.76
C THR A 196 2.17 15.66 40.63
N ASP A 197 2.94 16.65 40.16
CA ASP A 197 3.17 17.90 40.89
C ASP A 197 1.88 18.71 41.06
N THR A 198 1.06 18.81 40.01
CA THR A 198 -0.20 19.55 40.03
C THR A 198 -1.22 18.90 40.97
N THR A 199 -1.21 17.56 41.05
CA THR A 199 -2.03 16.81 42.02
C THR A 199 -1.62 17.15 43.45
N ALA A 200 -0.32 17.17 43.72
CA ALA A 200 0.21 17.55 45.03
C ALA A 200 -0.15 18.99 45.42
N TYR A 201 -0.01 19.94 44.48
CA TYR A 201 -0.42 21.34 44.70
C TYR A 201 -1.93 21.48 44.96
N SER A 202 -2.76 20.73 44.25
CA SER A 202 -4.22 20.75 44.43
C SER A 202 -4.62 20.20 45.81
N HIS A 203 -3.99 19.11 46.26
CA HIS A 203 -4.20 18.59 47.61
C HIS A 203 -3.78 19.57 48.71
N ASN A 204 -2.61 20.20 48.56
CA ASN A 204 -2.15 21.22 49.50
C ASN A 204 -3.12 22.42 49.55
N GLY A 205 -3.59 22.88 48.38
CA GLY A 205 -4.62 23.93 48.27
C GLY A 205 -5.92 23.58 49.02
N MET A 206 -6.40 22.34 48.89
CA MET A 206 -7.56 21.87 49.65
C MET A 206 -7.32 21.83 51.16
N GLU A 207 -6.14 21.39 51.59
CA GLU A 207 -5.79 21.35 53.01
C GLU A 207 -5.78 22.75 53.63
N LEU A 208 -5.15 23.72 52.95
CA LEU A 208 -5.13 25.13 53.35
C LEU A 208 -6.53 25.73 53.39
N ALA A 209 -7.37 25.44 52.39
CA ALA A 209 -8.76 25.89 52.37
C ALA A 209 -9.54 25.33 53.57
N ARG A 210 -9.42 24.02 53.86
CA ARG A 210 -10.07 23.37 55.01
C ARG A 210 -9.59 23.92 56.36
N LYS A 211 -8.30 24.23 56.47
CA LYS A 211 -7.73 24.89 57.66
C LYS A 211 -8.32 26.28 57.85
N THR A 212 -8.50 27.02 56.77
CA THR A 212 -9.13 28.35 56.79
C THR A 212 -10.62 28.26 57.17
N GLU A 213 -11.33 27.26 56.65
CA GLU A 213 -12.74 26.99 56.99
C GLU A 213 -12.89 26.71 58.50
N THR A 214 -12.02 25.87 59.05
CA THR A 214 -11.96 25.61 60.50
C THR A 214 -11.72 26.90 61.29
N GLY A 215 -10.85 27.79 60.77
CA GLY A 215 -10.63 29.13 61.34
C GLY A 215 -11.88 29.99 61.35
N MET A 216 -12.65 30.01 60.25
CA MET A 216 -13.90 30.75 60.13
C MET A 216 -14.98 30.23 61.10
N GLN A 217 -15.08 28.92 61.27
CA GLN A 217 -15.94 28.32 62.29
C GLN A 217 -15.54 28.74 63.72
N GLY A 218 -14.23 28.81 64.00
CA GLY A 218 -13.71 29.34 65.25
C GLY A 218 -14.11 30.79 65.50
N ILE A 219 -13.97 31.67 64.49
CA ILE A 219 -14.37 33.09 64.60
C ILE A 219 -15.88 33.22 64.80
N THR A 220 -16.69 32.39 64.12
CA THR A 220 -18.15 32.37 64.28
C THR A 220 -18.53 32.02 65.72
N LYS A 221 -17.87 31.02 66.31
CA LYS A 221 -18.08 30.63 67.71
C LYS A 221 -17.70 31.77 68.67
N SER A 222 -16.50 32.34 68.54
CA SER A 222 -16.05 33.44 69.40
C SER A 222 -16.93 34.69 69.25
N SER A 223 -17.40 35.00 68.05
CA SER A 223 -18.35 36.10 67.84
C SER A 223 -19.70 35.84 68.50
N GLY A 224 -20.17 34.58 68.53
CA GLY A 224 -21.34 34.18 69.30
C GLY A 224 -21.17 34.40 70.80
N GLU A 225 -20.02 34.04 71.36
CA GLU A 225 -19.67 34.28 72.76
C GLU A 225 -19.63 35.78 73.09
N VAL A 226 -19.03 36.60 72.22
CA VAL A 226 -19.03 38.06 72.38
C VAL A 226 -20.45 38.63 72.35
N ASN A 227 -21.31 38.16 71.44
CA ASN A 227 -22.70 38.61 71.37
C ASN A 227 -23.47 38.29 72.66
N GLN A 228 -23.20 37.13 73.29
CA GLN A 228 -23.78 36.76 74.58
C GLN A 228 -23.33 37.72 75.69
N ILE A 229 -22.03 37.99 75.79
CA ILE A 229 -21.47 38.93 76.79
C ILE A 229 -22.10 40.32 76.64
N ILE A 230 -22.23 40.80 75.40
CA ILE A 230 -22.87 42.09 75.09
C ILE A 230 -24.34 42.09 75.52
N GLY A 231 -25.06 40.99 75.32
CA GLY A 231 -26.44 40.81 75.80
C GLY A 231 -26.55 40.83 77.33
N ASP A 232 -25.61 40.19 78.02
CA ASP A 232 -25.55 40.19 79.48
C ASP A 232 -25.24 41.60 80.02
N ILE A 233 -24.30 42.32 79.40
CA ILE A 233 -24.00 43.73 79.73
C ILE A 233 -25.23 44.60 79.55
N LYS A 234 -25.96 44.45 78.44
CA LYS A 234 -27.21 45.21 78.18
C LYS A 234 -28.22 44.98 79.31
N THR A 235 -28.46 43.72 79.66
CA THR A 235 -29.37 43.36 80.76
C THR A 235 -28.92 43.93 82.11
N GLN A 236 -27.60 43.97 82.37
CA GLN A 236 -27.05 44.56 83.59
C GLN A 236 -27.21 46.08 83.61
N MET A 237 -27.04 46.75 82.47
CA MET A 237 -27.25 48.21 82.33
C MET A 237 -28.71 48.59 82.57
N ASP A 238 -29.67 47.80 82.06
CA ASP A 238 -31.10 48.03 82.29
C ASP A 238 -31.44 47.95 83.79
N LYS A 239 -30.89 46.96 84.51
CA LYS A 239 -31.03 46.87 85.98
C LYS A 239 -30.39 48.04 86.72
N ILE A 240 -29.22 48.51 86.28
CA ILE A 240 -28.58 49.68 86.88
C ILE A 240 -29.42 50.93 86.65
N SER A 241 -30.02 51.08 85.46
CA SER A 241 -30.95 52.17 85.17
C SER A 241 -32.13 52.19 86.16
N GLU A 242 -32.76 51.04 86.42
CA GLU A 242 -33.84 50.92 87.41
C GLU A 242 -33.41 51.36 88.82
N ILE A 243 -32.18 50.99 89.23
CA ILE A 243 -31.63 51.39 90.54
C ILE A 243 -31.39 52.91 90.58
N VAL A 244 -30.86 53.49 89.51
CA VAL A 244 -30.59 54.93 89.42
C VAL A 244 -31.89 55.73 89.45
N ASP A 245 -32.96 55.24 88.82
CA ASP A 245 -34.30 55.82 88.90
C ASP A 245 -34.82 55.79 90.34
N LEU A 246 -34.69 54.66 91.04
CA LEU A 246 -35.05 54.54 92.46
C LEU A 246 -34.24 55.50 93.35
N ILE A 247 -32.94 55.67 93.10
CA ILE A 247 -32.10 56.62 93.86
C ILE A 247 -32.58 58.05 93.61
N THR A 248 -32.94 58.38 92.38
CA THR A 248 -33.50 59.69 91.99
C THR A 248 -34.80 59.96 92.74
N ASP A 249 -35.69 58.97 92.82
CA ASP A 249 -36.93 59.04 93.59
C ASP A 249 -36.70 59.19 95.09
N LEU A 250 -35.78 58.41 95.67
CA LEU A 250 -35.39 58.51 97.08
C LEU A 250 -34.78 59.87 97.41
N ALA A 251 -33.95 60.43 96.52
CA ALA A 251 -33.38 61.75 96.66
C ALA A 251 -34.48 62.84 96.64
N ASN A 252 -35.47 62.70 95.75
CA ASN A 252 -36.64 63.61 95.72
C ASN A 252 -37.48 63.50 97.01
N GLN A 253 -37.74 62.29 97.51
CA GLN A 253 -38.44 62.08 98.78
C GLN A 253 -37.66 62.65 99.96
N THR A 254 -36.35 62.43 100.00
CA THR A 254 -35.46 62.94 101.06
C THR A 254 -35.40 64.46 101.05
N ASN A 255 -35.34 65.07 99.86
CA ASN A 255 -35.40 66.53 99.69
C ASN A 255 -36.75 67.11 100.19
N LEU A 256 -37.88 66.42 99.93
CA LEU A 256 -39.19 66.81 100.45
C LEU A 256 -39.29 66.65 101.98
N LEU A 257 -38.77 65.54 102.54
CA LEU A 257 -38.71 65.30 103.99
C LEU A 257 -37.85 66.36 104.68
N ALA A 258 -36.68 66.67 104.12
CA ALA A 258 -35.77 67.70 104.62
C ALA A 258 -36.38 69.10 104.53
N LEU A 259 -37.12 69.39 103.47
CA LEU A 259 -37.88 70.64 103.34
C LEU A 259 -38.95 70.77 104.43
N ASN A 260 -39.73 69.72 104.66
CA ASN A 260 -40.74 69.69 105.72
C ASN A 260 -40.10 69.84 107.12
N ALA A 261 -38.97 69.17 107.37
CA ALA A 261 -38.23 69.30 108.62
C ALA A 261 -37.65 70.71 108.81
N ALA A 262 -37.15 71.36 107.75
CA ALA A 262 -36.67 72.73 107.80
C ALA A 262 -37.80 73.74 108.09
N ILE A 263 -38.99 73.51 107.53
CA ILE A 263 -40.20 74.31 107.82
C ILE A 263 -40.60 74.16 109.30
N GLU A 264 -40.67 72.94 109.82
CA GLU A 264 -41.08 72.71 111.22
C GLU A 264 -40.03 73.19 112.23
N ALA A 265 -38.74 73.09 111.88
CA ALA A 265 -37.65 73.67 112.67
C ALA A 265 -37.69 75.21 112.70
N ALA A 266 -38.06 75.86 111.59
CA ALA A 266 -38.30 77.31 111.55
C ALA A 266 -39.52 77.71 112.40
N ARG A 267 -40.53 76.82 112.48
CA ARG A 267 -41.76 77.01 113.28
C ARG A 267 -41.53 76.93 114.79
N ALA A 268 -40.53 76.15 115.23
CA ALA A 268 -40.14 75.99 116.64
C ALA A 268 -39.25 77.13 117.19
N GLY A 269 -38.91 78.15 116.39
CA GLY A 269 -38.18 79.33 116.84
C GLY A 269 -36.75 79.04 117.35
N GLU A 270 -36.36 79.64 118.48
CA GLU A 270 -35.00 79.49 119.08
C GLU A 270 -34.65 78.04 119.47
N ALA A 271 -35.64 77.20 119.79
CA ALA A 271 -35.42 75.79 120.15
C ALA A 271 -35.16 74.87 118.93
N GLY A 272 -35.59 75.27 117.73
CA GLY A 272 -35.46 74.49 116.49
C GLY A 272 -34.19 74.80 115.66
N ARG A 273 -33.39 75.78 116.10
CA ARG A 273 -32.26 76.34 115.32
C ARG A 273 -31.21 75.29 114.92
N GLY A 274 -30.88 74.35 115.82
CA GLY A 274 -29.98 73.23 115.53
C GLY A 274 -30.56 72.23 114.53
N PHE A 275 -31.87 71.95 114.62
CA PHE A 275 -32.58 71.07 113.68
C PHE A 275 -32.72 71.69 112.29
N ALA A 276 -32.89 73.00 112.18
CA ALA A 276 -32.97 73.71 110.90
C ALA A 276 -31.65 73.61 110.10
N VAL A 277 -30.50 73.65 110.78
CA VAL A 277 -29.18 73.46 110.15
C VAL A 277 -29.07 72.04 109.60
N VAL A 278 -29.41 71.03 110.39
CA VAL A 278 -29.39 69.62 109.95
C VAL A 278 -30.34 69.39 108.78
N ALA A 279 -31.56 69.94 108.82
CA ALA A 279 -32.53 69.80 107.72
C ALA A 279 -32.05 70.47 106.43
N THR A 280 -31.35 71.61 106.52
CA THR A 280 -30.75 72.27 105.35
C THR A 280 -29.60 71.45 104.77
N GLU A 281 -28.78 70.83 105.63
CA GLU A 281 -27.69 69.94 105.22
C GLU A 281 -28.23 68.68 104.50
N VAL A 282 -29.26 68.04 105.07
CA VAL A 282 -29.92 66.86 104.46
C VAL A 282 -30.57 67.24 103.13
N LYS A 283 -31.17 68.43 103.01
CA LYS A 283 -31.72 68.94 101.76
C LYS A 283 -30.62 69.11 100.70
N SER A 284 -29.49 69.70 101.08
CA SER A 284 -28.33 69.87 100.18
C SER A 284 -27.80 68.53 99.70
N LEU A 285 -27.60 67.57 100.61
CA LEU A 285 -27.19 66.19 100.30
C LEU A 285 -28.18 65.50 99.36
N ALA A 286 -29.49 65.69 99.55
CA ALA A 286 -30.51 65.11 98.69
C ALA A 286 -30.47 65.68 97.26
N VAL A 287 -30.27 67.00 97.11
CA VAL A 287 -30.08 67.63 95.79
C VAL A 287 -28.80 67.14 95.11
N GLU A 288 -27.71 67.03 95.86
CA GLU A 288 -26.42 66.51 95.35
C GLU A 288 -26.51 65.03 94.95
N SER A 289 -27.24 64.22 95.73
CA SER A 289 -27.50 62.81 95.43
C SER A 289 -28.32 62.66 94.15
N ARG A 290 -29.34 63.51 93.94
CA ARG A 290 -30.11 63.56 92.69
C ARG A 290 -29.25 63.92 91.49
N ALA A 291 -28.46 64.98 91.59
CA ALA A 291 -27.56 65.40 90.52
C ALA A 291 -26.49 64.32 90.18
N SER A 292 -26.10 63.52 91.17
CA SER A 292 -25.21 62.37 90.96
C SER A 292 -25.91 61.21 90.26
N ALA A 293 -27.16 60.91 90.63
CA ALA A 293 -27.98 59.91 89.95
C ALA A 293 -28.24 60.28 88.48
N GLU A 294 -28.57 61.54 88.18
CA GLU A 294 -28.72 62.05 86.81
C GLU A 294 -27.43 61.88 85.98
N ARG A 295 -26.26 62.16 86.57
CA ARG A 295 -24.97 61.93 85.91
C ARG A 295 -24.73 60.44 85.62
N ILE A 296 -25.07 59.55 86.55
CA ILE A 296 -24.94 58.11 86.35
C ILE A 296 -25.89 57.65 85.24
N SER A 297 -27.14 58.13 85.23
CA SER A 297 -28.12 57.82 84.16
C SER A 297 -27.57 58.16 82.77
N GLY A 298 -27.00 59.36 82.59
CA GLY A 298 -26.36 59.74 81.33
C GLY A 298 -25.16 58.86 80.93
N MET A 299 -24.39 58.35 81.90
CA MET A 299 -23.33 57.37 81.64
C MET A 299 -23.91 56.02 81.18
N ILE A 300 -25.02 55.57 81.77
CA ILE A 300 -25.72 54.34 81.39
C ILE A 300 -26.29 54.43 79.98
N GLU A 301 -26.95 55.54 79.62
CA GLU A 301 -27.42 55.78 78.25
C GLU A 301 -26.27 55.74 77.24
N THR A 302 -25.12 56.34 77.58
CA THR A 302 -23.93 56.32 76.74
C THR A 302 -23.40 54.90 76.57
N LEU A 303 -23.33 54.12 77.65
CA LEU A 303 -22.91 52.72 77.62
C LEU A 303 -23.88 51.87 76.79
N GLN A 304 -25.20 52.00 76.97
CA GLN A 304 -26.20 51.31 76.16
C GLN A 304 -26.03 51.61 74.66
N LYS A 305 -25.78 52.88 74.29
CA LYS A 305 -25.49 53.26 72.90
C LYS A 305 -24.23 52.59 72.36
N GLN A 306 -23.16 52.56 73.15
CA GLN A 306 -21.91 51.87 72.77
C GLN A 306 -22.10 50.35 72.64
N THR A 307 -22.87 49.73 73.54
CA THR A 307 -23.22 48.31 73.49
C THR A 307 -24.02 47.97 72.22
N ASN A 308 -25.01 48.81 71.84
CA ASN A 308 -25.76 48.61 70.60
C ASN A 308 -24.87 48.75 69.35
N ASN A 309 -23.93 49.71 69.35
CA ASN A 309 -22.95 49.82 68.25
C ASN A 309 -22.05 48.58 68.16
N ALA A 310 -21.65 48.01 69.29
CA ALA A 310 -20.85 46.78 69.34
C ALA A 310 -21.62 45.57 68.77
N VAL A 311 -22.93 45.43 69.08
CA VAL A 311 -23.79 44.42 68.44
C VAL A 311 -23.78 44.56 66.92
N GLY A 312 -23.91 45.78 66.40
CA GLY A 312 -23.88 46.05 64.96
C GLY A 312 -22.56 45.61 64.30
N ALA A 313 -21.43 45.99 64.90
CA ALA A 313 -20.10 45.63 64.39
C ALA A 313 -19.85 44.11 64.41
N VAL A 314 -20.28 43.41 65.48
CA VAL A 314 -20.20 41.95 65.56
C VAL A 314 -21.11 41.28 64.52
N GLY A 315 -22.31 41.85 64.29
CA GLY A 315 -23.23 41.39 63.24
C GLY A 315 -22.62 41.47 61.84
N GLU A 316 -21.98 42.60 61.50
CA GLU A 316 -21.26 42.76 60.23
C GLU A 316 -20.09 41.78 60.11
N ALA A 317 -19.30 41.62 61.16
CA ALA A 317 -18.19 40.67 61.19
C ALA A 317 -18.66 39.22 60.95
N ASN A 318 -19.75 38.80 61.60
CA ASN A 318 -20.35 37.49 61.40
C ASN A 318 -20.83 37.27 59.96
N ARG A 319 -21.39 38.30 59.33
CA ARG A 319 -21.77 38.22 57.91
C ARG A 319 -20.54 38.03 57.02
N GLY A 320 -19.48 38.81 57.23
CA GLY A 320 -18.22 38.66 56.49
C GLY A 320 -17.58 37.28 56.65
N VAL A 321 -17.59 36.72 57.86
CA VAL A 321 -17.10 35.35 58.12
C VAL A 321 -17.94 34.30 57.41
N LYS A 322 -19.27 34.44 57.42
CA LYS A 322 -20.18 33.54 56.72
C LYS A 322 -19.96 33.55 55.21
N ASP A 323 -19.84 34.73 54.62
CA ASP A 323 -19.54 34.88 53.19
C ASP A 323 -18.17 34.27 52.85
N GLY A 324 -17.17 34.45 53.72
CA GLY A 324 -15.86 33.81 53.60
C GLY A 324 -15.91 32.28 53.67
N SER A 325 -16.77 31.72 54.54
CA SER A 325 -16.99 30.28 54.62
C SER A 325 -17.61 29.71 53.34
N LEU A 326 -18.58 30.39 52.76
CA LEU A 326 -19.20 29.98 51.49
C LEU A 326 -18.19 30.02 50.33
N ALA A 327 -17.36 31.06 50.27
CA ALA A 327 -16.30 31.17 49.27
C ALA A 327 -15.26 30.03 49.40
N LEU A 328 -14.96 29.58 50.61
CA LEU A 328 -14.06 28.44 50.85
C LEU A 328 -14.68 27.11 50.40
N GLU A 329 -15.97 26.90 50.65
CA GLU A 329 -16.68 25.71 50.17
C GLU A 329 -16.64 25.62 48.63
N GLU A 330 -16.87 26.74 47.94
CA GLU A 330 -16.72 26.83 46.48
C GLU A 330 -15.27 26.59 46.03
N THR A 331 -14.29 27.10 46.77
CA THR A 331 -12.87 26.89 46.49
C THR A 331 -12.50 25.40 46.57
N ILE A 332 -12.96 24.69 47.61
CA ILE A 332 -12.75 23.24 47.78
C ILE A 332 -13.42 22.48 46.63
N ALA A 333 -14.65 22.86 46.25
CA ALA A 333 -15.34 22.24 45.11
C ALA A 333 -14.57 22.42 43.80
N ASN A 334 -13.96 23.58 43.57
CA ASN A 334 -13.14 23.83 42.39
C ASN A 334 -11.83 23.03 42.39
N PHE A 335 -11.16 22.88 43.54
CA PHE A 335 -9.99 21.99 43.63
C PHE A 335 -10.34 20.52 43.35
N ASN A 336 -11.49 20.02 43.83
CA ASN A 336 -11.94 18.66 43.49
C ASN A 336 -12.15 18.46 41.98
N LYS A 337 -12.71 19.47 41.29
CA LYS A 337 -12.83 19.45 39.82
C LYS A 337 -11.46 19.43 39.14
N ILE A 338 -10.49 20.19 39.66
CA ILE A 338 -9.10 20.18 39.17
C ILE A 338 -8.49 18.78 39.31
N VAL A 339 -8.61 18.13 40.47
CA VAL A 339 -8.10 16.77 40.69
C VAL A 339 -8.74 15.78 39.69
N THR A 340 -10.06 15.85 39.50
CA THR A 340 -10.75 14.99 38.51
C THR A 340 -10.27 15.25 37.07
N ALA A 341 -9.96 16.50 36.73
CA ALA A 341 -9.41 16.84 35.41
C ALA A 341 -7.97 16.32 35.25
N ILE A 342 -7.17 16.38 36.31
CA ILE A 342 -5.80 15.85 36.33
C ILE A 342 -5.81 14.32 36.17
N ASP A 343 -6.73 13.61 36.81
CA ASP A 343 -6.89 12.15 36.65
C ASP A 343 -7.15 11.77 35.18
N LYS A 344 -7.97 12.54 34.47
CA LYS A 344 -8.20 12.35 33.03
C LYS A 344 -6.95 12.62 32.20
N ILE A 345 -6.17 13.65 32.56
CA ILE A 345 -4.89 13.92 31.89
C ILE A 345 -3.93 12.74 32.11
N ASN A 346 -3.89 12.18 33.31
CA ASN A 346 -3.03 11.03 33.62
C ASN A 346 -3.41 9.78 32.79
N GLN A 347 -4.71 9.54 32.58
CA GLN A 347 -5.19 8.49 31.67
C GLN A 347 -4.72 8.73 30.24
N ASN A 348 -4.91 9.95 29.72
CA ASN A 348 -4.46 10.30 28.36
C ASN A 348 -2.93 10.16 28.20
N VAL A 349 -2.15 10.54 29.23
CA VAL A 349 -0.68 10.35 29.23
C VAL A 349 -0.31 8.88 29.08
N THR A 350 -1.03 7.99 29.76
CA THR A 350 -0.82 6.54 29.68
C THR A 350 -1.17 6.01 28.29
N GLU A 351 -2.28 6.48 27.71
CA GLU A 351 -2.70 6.11 26.35
C GLU A 351 -1.70 6.60 25.28
N VAL A 352 -1.21 7.83 25.41
CA VAL A 352 -0.20 8.38 24.50
C VAL A 352 1.12 7.63 24.61
N ALA A 353 1.54 7.25 25.82
CA ALA A 353 2.74 6.43 26.02
C ALA A 353 2.62 5.07 25.32
N ALA A 354 1.49 4.38 25.49
CA ALA A 354 1.22 3.10 24.82
C ALA A 354 1.20 3.24 23.29
N ALA A 355 0.56 4.29 22.77
CA ALA A 355 0.54 4.57 21.34
C ALA A 355 1.94 4.87 20.78
N ALA A 356 2.80 5.58 21.53
CA ALA A 356 4.17 5.84 21.15
C ALA A 356 5.02 4.55 21.08
N GLU A 357 4.83 3.62 22.03
CA GLU A 357 5.48 2.29 21.99
C GLU A 357 5.02 1.46 20.77
N GLU A 358 3.72 1.43 20.48
CA GLU A 358 3.18 0.73 19.31
C GLU A 358 3.69 1.33 17.98
N GLN A 359 3.78 2.66 17.92
CA GLN A 359 4.35 3.35 16.77
C GLN A 359 5.84 3.06 16.61
N ALA A 360 6.62 2.97 17.69
CA ALA A 360 8.02 2.58 17.64
C ALA A 360 8.19 1.18 17.05
N ALA A 361 7.38 0.20 17.49
CA ALA A 361 7.41 -1.16 16.94
C ALA A 361 7.03 -1.19 15.45
N SER A 362 6.01 -0.42 15.05
CA SER A 362 5.58 -0.31 13.65
C SER A 362 6.69 0.28 12.76
N ILE A 363 7.45 1.26 13.26
CA ILE A 363 8.58 1.84 12.53
C ILE A 363 9.68 0.81 12.31
N GLU A 364 9.99 -0.03 13.32
CA GLU A 364 10.96 -1.10 13.17
C GLU A 364 10.54 -2.14 12.12
N GLU A 365 9.26 -2.51 12.07
CA GLU A 365 8.73 -3.44 11.06
C GLU A 365 8.79 -2.85 9.64
N VAL A 366 8.42 -1.57 9.49
CA VAL A 366 8.52 -0.88 8.19
C VAL A 366 9.98 -0.73 7.78
N ALA A 367 10.88 -0.40 8.70
CA ALA A 367 12.31 -0.31 8.43
C ALA A 367 12.90 -1.66 7.96
N ALA A 368 12.48 -2.77 8.57
CA ALA A 368 12.86 -4.11 8.13
C ALA A 368 12.35 -4.41 6.71
N SER A 369 11.08 -4.09 6.43
CA SER A 369 10.46 -4.27 5.10
C SER A 369 11.16 -3.42 4.02
N VAL A 370 11.54 -2.20 4.36
CA VAL A 370 12.32 -1.29 3.50
C VAL A 370 13.69 -1.86 3.19
N SER A 371 14.38 -2.43 4.18
CA SER A 371 15.69 -3.08 4.03
C SER A 371 15.61 -4.32 3.13
N GLU A 372 14.57 -5.15 3.30
CA GLU A 372 14.30 -6.28 2.42
C GLU A 372 14.03 -5.83 0.98
N GLY A 373 13.21 -4.79 0.81
CA GLY A 373 12.94 -4.18 -0.50
C GLY A 373 14.20 -3.67 -1.19
N MET A 374 15.14 -3.06 -0.46
CA MET A 374 16.44 -2.67 -1.00
C MET A 374 17.29 -3.86 -1.44
N THR A 375 17.28 -4.94 -0.66
CA THR A 375 18.03 -6.17 -0.98
C THR A 375 17.50 -6.77 -2.28
N ASN A 376 16.18 -6.87 -2.42
CA ASN A 376 15.54 -7.39 -3.63
C ASN A 376 15.82 -6.53 -4.87
N ILE A 377 15.88 -5.20 -4.72
CA ILE A 377 16.28 -4.29 -5.82
C ILE A 377 17.75 -4.52 -6.21
N GLY A 378 18.64 -4.76 -5.24
CA GLY A 378 20.05 -5.02 -5.49
C GLY A 378 20.33 -6.37 -6.19
N GLU A 379 19.41 -7.33 -6.10
CA GLU A 379 19.52 -8.65 -6.74
C GLU A 379 18.93 -8.72 -8.16
N THR A 380 18.17 -7.70 -8.59
CA THR A 380 17.55 -7.58 -9.93
C THR A 380 18.30 -6.64 -10.86
#